data_AF-A0A8K0SDK8-F1
#
_entry.id   AF-A0A8K0SDK8-F1
#
_cell.length_a   1.000
_cell.length_b   1.000
_cell.length_c   1.000
_cell.angle_alpha   90.00
_cell.angle_beta   90.00
_cell.angle_gamma   90.00
#
_symmetry.space_group_name_H-M   'P 1'
#
loop_
_entity.id
_entity.type
_entity.pdbx_description
1 polymer ?
#
loop_
_entity_poly.entity_id
_entity_poly.type
_entity_poly.pdbx_seq_one_letter_code
_entity_poly.pdbx_strand_id
1 'polypeptide(L)'
;MNLITPGHSDRLPFHFNQQSVASLQTLGTFSSSSYNSAPPTLAYLHLETLRLWRNQSINCSASKYGGPQIASLQQKQQRHIQPENEVEDPYIVALLIALAEGQKRQQGMSSEVAKIPKETMAYFKAHLLALKQGTKTQGQSLYFYTACIPAAFLDRFDRPSQYFPCDPILISYYRIPLESGMSTIAMIRRVISAVRQQADKK
;
A
#
# COMPACT_ATOMS: atom_id res chain seq x y z
N MET A 1 -15.20 12.34 -14.36
CA MET A 1 -15.33 11.06 -13.63
C MET A 1 -14.17 10.19 -14.09
N ASN A 2 -13.22 9.88 -13.21
CA ASN A 2 -12.09 9.02 -13.57
C ASN A 2 -12.56 7.56 -13.39
N LEU A 3 -12.49 6.77 -14.45
CA LEU A 3 -12.83 5.35 -14.39
C LEU A 3 -11.63 4.60 -13.83
N ILE A 4 -11.85 3.63 -12.95
CA ILE A 4 -10.79 2.80 -12.38
C ILE A 4 -10.74 1.52 -13.23
N THR A 5 -9.64 1.27 -13.93
CA THR A 5 -9.47 0.05 -14.73
C THR A 5 -8.65 -1.00 -13.97
N PRO A 6 -9.04 -2.29 -13.99
CA PRO A 6 -8.28 -3.35 -13.33
C PRO A 6 -6.92 -3.53 -13.99
N GLY A 7 -5.85 -3.44 -13.18
CA GLY A 7 -4.49 -3.81 -13.53
C GLY A 7 -4.30 -5.31 -13.37
N HIS A 8 -3.69 -5.96 -14.36
CA HIS A 8 -3.57 -7.43 -14.46
C HIS A 8 -2.37 -8.00 -13.67
N SER A 9 -1.88 -7.29 -12.66
CA SER A 9 -0.68 -7.72 -11.90
C SER A 9 -0.99 -7.82 -10.42
N ASP A 10 -1.09 -9.07 -9.95
CA ASP A 10 -1.23 -9.45 -8.54
C ASP A 10 0.06 -9.19 -7.74
N ARG A 11 1.14 -8.85 -8.44
CA ARG A 11 2.47 -8.66 -7.88
C ARG A 11 2.97 -7.25 -8.15
N LEU A 12 3.29 -6.54 -7.08
CA LEU A 12 3.79 -5.18 -7.11
C LEU A 12 5.30 -5.19 -6.80
N PRO A 13 6.18 -4.77 -7.72
CA PRO A 13 7.61 -4.74 -7.44
C PRO A 13 7.94 -3.65 -6.42
N PHE A 14 8.73 -4.02 -5.42
CA PHE A 14 9.25 -3.13 -4.40
C PHE A 14 10.74 -2.93 -4.65
N HIS A 15 11.16 -1.67 -4.76
CA HIS A 15 12.52 -1.36 -5.12
C HIS A 15 13.29 -0.76 -3.94
N PHE A 16 14.58 -1.07 -3.91
CA PHE A 16 15.52 -0.51 -2.98
C PHE A 16 16.87 -0.40 -3.69
N ASN A 17 17.55 0.72 -3.51
CA ASN A 17 18.76 1.08 -4.22
C ASN A 17 18.61 0.93 -5.76
N GLN A 18 17.46 1.37 -6.29
CA GLN A 18 17.09 1.27 -7.72
C GLN A 18 16.94 -0.16 -8.26
N GLN A 19 17.01 -1.18 -7.40
CA GLN A 19 16.86 -2.59 -7.78
C GLN A 19 15.54 -3.13 -7.25
N SER A 20 14.86 -4.01 -8.00
CA SER A 20 13.70 -4.73 -7.51
C SER A 20 14.17 -5.79 -6.51
N VAL A 21 13.91 -5.56 -5.22
CA VAL A 21 14.38 -6.42 -4.12
C VAL A 21 13.31 -7.39 -3.65
N ALA A 22 12.04 -7.05 -3.86
CA ALA A 22 10.92 -7.89 -3.48
C ALA A 22 9.73 -7.70 -4.44
N SER A 23 8.88 -8.71 -4.48
CA SER A 23 7.61 -8.66 -5.22
C SER A 23 6.47 -8.86 -4.22
N LEU A 24 5.79 -7.77 -3.90
CA LEU A 24 4.71 -7.76 -2.94
C LEU A 24 3.45 -8.34 -3.57
N GLN A 25 2.87 -9.34 -2.90
CA GLN A 25 1.58 -9.90 -3.27
C GLN A 25 0.43 -8.94 -2.92
N THR A 26 -0.51 -8.85 -3.85
CA THR A 26 -1.80 -8.15 -3.77
C THR A 26 -2.85 -9.01 -4.45
N LEU A 27 -4.14 -8.80 -4.15
CA LEU A 27 -5.23 -9.49 -4.84
C LEU A 27 -5.70 -8.72 -6.10
N GLY A 28 -5.18 -7.52 -6.31
CA GLY A 28 -5.47 -6.71 -7.47
C GLY A 28 -4.86 -5.33 -7.34
N THR A 29 -4.46 -4.77 -8.47
CA THR A 29 -4.01 -3.39 -8.59
C THR A 29 -4.90 -2.65 -9.57
N PHE A 30 -5.08 -1.35 -9.39
CA PHE A 30 -5.96 -0.54 -10.22
C PHE A 30 -5.32 0.79 -10.55
N SER A 31 -5.50 1.21 -11.80
CA SER A 31 -4.99 2.47 -12.33
C SER A 31 -6.15 3.44 -12.58
N SER A 32 -5.91 4.74 -12.36
CA SER A 32 -6.85 5.79 -12.75
C SER A 32 -6.77 5.95 -14.28
N SER A 33 -7.88 5.69 -14.97
CA SER A 33 -7.94 5.66 -16.43
C SER A 33 -7.58 7.01 -17.06
N SER A 34 -6.51 7.04 -17.85
CA SER A 34 -6.46 7.84 -19.08
C SER A 34 -5.65 7.15 -20.18
N TYR A 35 -4.72 6.24 -19.84
CA TYR A 35 -3.96 5.44 -20.80
C TYR A 35 -3.60 4.06 -20.23
N ASN A 36 -3.44 3.05 -21.09
CA ASN A 36 -3.01 1.67 -20.75
C ASN A 36 -1.62 1.57 -20.08
N SER A 37 -0.97 2.70 -19.82
CA SER A 37 0.35 2.81 -19.19
C SER A 37 0.31 3.58 -17.86
N ALA A 38 -0.88 3.88 -17.30
CA ALA A 38 -0.99 4.61 -16.04
C ALA A 38 -0.56 3.74 -14.84
N PRO A 39 0.12 4.33 -13.85
CA PRO A 39 0.67 3.56 -12.73
C PRO A 39 -0.48 3.10 -11.84
N PRO A 40 -0.36 1.94 -11.19
CA PRO A 40 -1.34 1.54 -10.21
C PRO A 40 -1.34 2.56 -9.06
N THR A 41 -2.52 3.06 -8.73
CA THR A 41 -2.74 4.04 -7.66
C THR A 41 -3.49 3.44 -6.49
N LEU A 42 -4.18 2.33 -6.73
CA LEU A 42 -4.99 1.61 -5.76
C LEU A 42 -4.59 0.12 -5.78
N ALA A 43 -4.41 -0.48 -4.62
CA ALA A 43 -4.30 -1.93 -4.47
C ALA A 43 -5.46 -2.50 -3.65
N TYR A 44 -5.71 -3.80 -3.78
CA TYR A 44 -6.69 -4.55 -3.03
C TYR A 44 -6.07 -5.79 -2.38
N LEU A 45 -6.48 -6.10 -1.14
CA LEU A 45 -6.06 -7.30 -0.43
C LEU A 45 -7.04 -7.73 0.66
N HIS A 46 -6.80 -8.90 1.25
CA HIS A 46 -7.45 -9.37 2.47
C HIS A 46 -6.47 -9.28 3.65
N LEU A 47 -6.91 -8.77 4.80
CA LEU A 47 -6.04 -8.64 5.98
C LEU A 47 -5.60 -10.01 6.52
N GLU A 48 -6.42 -11.05 6.36
CA GLU A 48 -6.08 -12.42 6.77
C GLU A 48 -4.86 -12.98 6.05
N THR A 49 -4.64 -12.56 4.80
CA THR A 49 -3.49 -13.04 4.01
C THR A 49 -2.22 -12.25 4.31
N LEU A 50 -2.32 -11.06 4.93
CA LEU A 50 -1.15 -10.24 5.25
C LEU A 50 -0.15 -10.96 6.15
N ARG A 51 -0.63 -11.66 7.19
CA ARG A 51 0.26 -12.39 8.09
C ARG A 51 1.11 -13.42 7.34
N LEU A 52 0.50 -14.12 6.38
CA LEU A 52 1.20 -15.09 5.54
C LEU A 52 2.22 -14.40 4.63
N TRP A 53 1.83 -13.34 3.93
CA TRP A 53 2.71 -12.63 3.00
C TRP A 53 3.88 -11.92 3.69
N ARG A 54 3.62 -11.32 4.84
CA ARG A 54 4.63 -10.71 5.73
C ARG A 54 5.62 -11.74 6.25
N ASN A 55 5.15 -12.93 6.64
CA ASN A 55 6.06 -13.99 7.06
C ASN A 55 6.89 -14.53 5.88
N GLN A 56 6.30 -14.59 4.68
CA GLN A 56 6.99 -15.00 3.46
C GLN A 56 8.06 -13.99 3.02
N SER A 57 7.85 -12.68 3.23
CA SER A 57 8.82 -11.65 2.85
C SER A 57 10.08 -11.64 3.72
N ILE A 58 10.02 -12.19 4.94
CA ILE A 58 11.19 -12.33 5.85
C ILE A 58 11.89 -13.67 5.67
N ASN A 59 11.57 -14.47 4.64
CA ASN A 59 12.28 -15.71 4.40
C ASN A 59 13.76 -15.43 4.02
N CYS A 60 14.62 -15.28 5.03
CA CYS A 60 15.97 -15.81 5.00
C CYS A 60 15.79 -17.28 4.64
N SER A 61 16.25 -17.63 3.43
CA SER A 61 16.10 -18.95 2.83
C SER A 61 15.99 -20.03 3.90
N ALA A 62 14.80 -20.61 4.02
CA ALA A 62 14.62 -21.83 4.80
C ALA A 62 15.43 -22.90 4.06
N SER A 63 16.74 -22.91 4.32
CA SER A 63 17.59 -24.02 4.00
C SER A 63 16.87 -25.23 4.56
N LYS A 64 16.67 -26.26 3.72
CA LYS A 64 16.11 -27.56 4.12
C LYS A 64 16.93 -28.21 5.27
N TYR A 65 18.05 -27.59 5.65
CA TYR A 65 18.98 -27.98 6.71
C TYR A 65 19.03 -26.97 7.88
N GLY A 66 18.06 -26.06 8.00
CA GLY A 66 18.05 -25.06 9.06
C GLY A 66 17.79 -25.67 10.43
N GLY A 67 18.81 -25.72 11.28
CA GLY A 67 18.70 -26.22 12.65
C GLY A 67 17.82 -25.33 13.55
N PRO A 68 17.52 -25.77 14.78
CA PRO A 68 16.65 -25.07 15.74
C PRO A 68 17.05 -23.61 16.03
N GLN A 69 18.33 -23.27 15.88
CA GLN A 69 18.80 -21.88 16.09
C GLN A 69 18.28 -20.93 15.00
N ILE A 70 18.21 -21.37 13.74
CA ILE A 70 17.70 -20.56 12.62
C ILE A 70 16.20 -20.32 12.79
N ALA A 71 15.45 -21.36 13.18
CA ALA A 71 14.02 -21.23 13.48
C ALA A 71 13.77 -20.25 14.63
N SER A 72 14.60 -20.27 15.67
CA SER A 72 14.50 -19.35 16.81
C SER A 72 14.78 -17.89 16.41
N LEU A 73 15.79 -17.66 15.56
CA LEU A 73 16.09 -16.33 15.01
C LEU A 73 14.96 -15.83 14.10
N GLN A 74 14.44 -16.67 13.21
CA GLN A 74 13.29 -16.36 12.36
C GLN A 74 12.06 -15.99 13.20
N GLN A 75 11.77 -16.77 14.24
CA GLN A 75 10.66 -16.48 15.15
C GLN A 75 10.87 -15.15 15.89
N LYS A 76 12.11 -14.83 16.30
CA LYS A 76 12.43 -13.53 16.90
C LYS A 76 12.19 -12.38 15.92
N GLN A 77 12.63 -12.50 14.66
CA GLN A 77 12.39 -11.48 13.63
C GLN A 77 10.89 -11.32 13.32
N GLN A 78 10.16 -12.42 13.17
CA GLN A 78 8.71 -12.39 12.92
C GLN A 78 7.90 -11.75 14.06
N ARG A 79 8.33 -11.96 15.31
CA ARG A 79 7.73 -11.29 16.47
C ARG A 79 8.02 -9.79 16.48
N HIS A 80 9.23 -9.39 16.09
CA HIS A 80 9.63 -7.98 16.10
C HIS A 80 8.82 -7.12 15.13
N ILE A 81 8.39 -7.70 14.02
CA ILE A 81 7.60 -7.00 13.00
C ILE A 81 6.09 -7.30 13.11
N GLN A 82 5.65 -7.99 14.17
CA GLN A 82 4.23 -8.28 14.38
C GLN A 82 3.53 -7.06 14.95
N PRO A 83 2.56 -6.49 14.21
CA PRO A 83 1.80 -5.38 14.75
C PRO A 83 0.88 -5.88 15.86
N GLU A 84 0.61 -5.02 16.84
CA GLU A 84 -0.43 -5.27 17.84
C GLU A 84 -1.82 -5.29 17.19
N ASN A 85 -2.00 -4.47 16.14
CA ASN A 85 -3.23 -4.36 15.38
C ASN A 85 -2.99 -4.70 13.90
N GLU A 86 -3.64 -5.75 13.39
CA GLU A 86 -3.47 -6.23 12.01
C GLU A 86 -3.84 -5.18 10.94
N VAL A 87 -4.66 -4.18 11.28
CA VAL A 87 -4.98 -3.08 10.34
C VAL A 87 -3.82 -2.10 10.18
N GLU A 88 -2.81 -2.18 11.05
CA GLU A 88 -1.59 -1.34 11.03
C GLU A 88 -0.36 -2.19 10.67
N ASP A 89 -0.57 -3.29 9.94
CA ASP A 89 0.50 -4.18 9.54
C ASP A 89 1.53 -3.47 8.64
N PRO A 90 2.85 -3.61 8.90
CA PRO A 90 3.88 -2.95 8.11
C PRO A 90 3.87 -3.35 6.62
N TYR A 91 3.29 -4.49 6.27
CA TYR A 91 3.12 -4.90 4.88
C TYR A 91 2.19 -3.94 4.10
N ILE A 92 1.20 -3.33 4.77
CA ILE A 92 0.34 -2.28 4.19
C ILE A 92 1.18 -1.07 3.77
N VAL A 93 2.11 -0.66 4.64
CA VAL A 93 3.02 0.45 4.38
C VAL A 93 3.89 0.16 3.16
N ALA A 94 4.45 -1.06 3.09
CA ALA A 94 5.29 -1.49 1.98
C ALA A 94 4.53 -1.43 0.63
N LEU A 95 3.26 -1.83 0.61
CA LEU A 95 2.42 -1.75 -0.59
C LEU A 95 2.16 -0.31 -1.02
N LEU A 96 1.82 0.58 -0.08
CA LEU A 96 1.58 1.99 -0.39
C LEU A 96 2.85 2.65 -0.94
N ILE A 97 4.02 2.33 -0.38
CA ILE A 97 5.32 2.78 -0.90
C ILE A 97 5.54 2.26 -2.32
N ALA A 98 5.36 0.95 -2.55
CA ALA A 98 5.57 0.36 -3.87
C ALA A 98 4.64 0.94 -4.95
N LEU A 99 3.41 1.33 -4.60
CA LEU A 99 2.51 2.03 -5.52
C LEU A 99 3.08 3.40 -5.89
N ALA A 100 3.49 4.19 -4.89
CA ALA A 100 4.07 5.52 -5.09
C ALA A 100 5.39 5.46 -5.89
N GLU A 101 6.21 4.46 -5.61
CA GLU A 101 7.40 4.11 -6.37
C GLU A 101 7.11 3.86 -7.86
N GLY A 102 6.07 3.07 -8.17
CA GLY A 102 5.61 2.85 -9.54
C GLY A 102 5.18 4.14 -10.23
N GLN A 103 4.48 5.02 -9.50
CA GLN A 103 4.06 6.33 -10.00
C GLN A 103 5.27 7.23 -10.33
N LYS A 104 6.25 7.31 -9.44
CA LYS A 104 7.48 8.11 -9.62
C LYS A 104 8.25 7.70 -10.87
N ARG A 105 8.44 6.39 -11.09
CA ARG A 105 9.20 5.88 -12.23
C ARG A 105 8.56 6.19 -13.57
N GLN A 106 7.22 6.13 -13.64
CA GLN A 106 6.51 6.47 -14.85
C GLN A 106 6.49 7.98 -15.15
N GLN A 107 6.45 8.85 -14.13
CA GLN A 107 6.62 10.29 -14.33
C GLN A 107 8.03 10.66 -14.81
N GLY A 108 9.05 9.89 -14.40
CA GLY A 108 10.41 10.02 -14.92
C GLY A 108 10.53 9.63 -16.41
N MET A 109 9.71 8.68 -16.88
CA MET A 109 9.70 8.22 -18.28
C MET A 109 8.94 9.17 -19.23
N SER A 110 7.98 9.95 -18.73
CA SER A 110 7.17 10.87 -19.56
C SER A 110 7.75 12.28 -19.70
N SER A 111 8.96 12.55 -19.20
CA SER A 111 9.54 13.89 -19.16
C SER A 111 10.38 14.25 -20.39
N GLU A 112 9.71 14.68 -21.46
CA GLU A 112 10.13 15.87 -22.22
C GLU A 112 9.78 17.19 -21.46
N VAL A 113 9.17 17.10 -20.27
CA VAL A 113 8.76 18.24 -19.45
C VAL A 113 9.89 18.69 -18.51
N ALA A 114 11.06 18.98 -19.06
CA ALA A 114 12.21 19.51 -18.34
C ALA A 114 12.11 21.03 -18.00
N LYS A 115 10.90 21.57 -17.80
CA LYS A 115 10.68 23.03 -17.60
C LYS A 115 9.57 23.42 -16.61
N ILE A 116 9.33 22.62 -15.56
CA ILE A 116 8.50 23.07 -14.43
C ILE A 116 9.40 23.14 -13.18
N PRO A 117 9.42 24.25 -12.40
CA PRO A 117 10.31 24.41 -11.26
C PRO A 117 10.20 23.26 -10.25
N LYS A 118 11.34 22.82 -9.73
CA LYS A 118 11.54 21.72 -8.76
C LYS A 118 10.91 21.96 -7.36
N GLU A 119 9.98 22.90 -7.22
CA GLU A 119 9.46 23.36 -5.92
C GLU A 119 8.04 22.92 -5.60
N THR A 120 7.29 22.35 -6.55
CA THR A 120 6.08 21.60 -6.18
C THR A 120 6.56 20.28 -5.59
N MET A 121 6.63 20.18 -4.26
CA MET A 121 6.86 18.93 -3.54
C MET A 121 6.00 17.83 -4.17
N ALA A 122 6.61 16.97 -5.00
CA ALA A 122 5.88 15.96 -5.72
C ALA A 122 5.49 14.87 -4.72
N TYR A 123 4.24 14.91 -4.24
CA TYR A 123 3.67 13.85 -3.43
C TYR A 123 2.98 12.84 -4.34
N PHE A 124 3.21 11.57 -4.05
CA PHE A 124 2.56 10.45 -4.72
C PHE A 124 1.44 9.94 -3.83
N LYS A 125 0.22 10.00 -4.37
CA LYS A 125 -0.95 9.54 -3.64
C LYS A 125 -1.16 8.05 -3.88
N ALA A 126 -1.09 7.27 -2.82
CA ALA A 126 -1.33 5.83 -2.86
C ALA A 126 -2.56 5.47 -2.04
N HIS A 127 -3.34 4.55 -2.57
CA HIS A 127 -4.55 4.05 -1.94
C HIS A 127 -4.48 2.53 -1.79
N LEU A 128 -5.04 2.02 -0.70
CA LEU A 128 -5.18 0.58 -0.49
C LEU A 128 -6.57 0.28 0.06
N LEU A 129 -7.19 -0.75 -0.50
CA LEU A 129 -8.44 -1.31 -0.01
C LEU A 129 -8.15 -2.68 0.63
N ALA A 130 -8.51 -2.85 1.89
CA ALA A 130 -8.30 -4.12 2.60
C ALA A 130 -9.60 -4.66 3.16
N LEU A 131 -9.93 -5.91 2.85
CA LEU A 131 -11.06 -6.61 3.45
C LEU A 131 -10.60 -7.34 4.72
N LYS A 132 -11.33 -7.15 5.82
CA LYS A 132 -11.20 -7.93 7.06
C LYS A 132 -12.46 -8.74 7.27
N GLN A 133 -12.37 -10.06 7.35
CA GLN A 133 -13.50 -10.82 7.88
C GLN A 133 -13.56 -10.60 9.39
N GLY A 134 -14.74 -10.27 9.89
CA GLY A 134 -14.99 -10.24 11.33
C GLY A 134 -15.53 -11.57 11.81
N THR A 135 -15.71 -11.66 13.12
CA THR A 135 -16.42 -12.76 13.75
C THR A 135 -17.91 -12.73 13.38
N LYS A 136 -18.65 -13.81 13.66
CA LYS A 136 -20.11 -13.90 13.44
C LYS A 136 -20.89 -12.69 13.99
N THR A 137 -20.38 -12.01 15.01
CA THR A 137 -21.01 -10.86 15.66
C THR A 137 -20.57 -9.50 15.11
N GLN A 138 -19.37 -9.38 14.54
CA GLN A 138 -18.84 -8.09 14.07
C GLN A 138 -18.98 -7.85 12.56
N GLY A 139 -19.34 -8.89 11.79
CA GLY A 139 -19.50 -8.79 10.34
C GLY A 139 -18.18 -8.46 9.61
N GLN A 140 -18.22 -8.40 8.29
CA GLN A 140 -17.04 -8.03 7.51
C GLN A 140 -16.77 -6.52 7.63
N SER A 141 -15.54 -6.08 7.40
CA SER A 141 -15.22 -4.65 7.35
C SER A 141 -14.21 -4.38 6.24
N LEU A 142 -14.45 -3.32 5.49
CA LEU A 142 -13.53 -2.83 4.47
C LEU A 142 -12.75 -1.66 5.04
N TYR A 143 -11.43 -1.65 4.86
CA TYR A 143 -10.55 -0.57 5.28
C TYR A 143 -10.03 0.14 4.04
N PHE A 144 -10.14 1.47 4.03
CA PHE A 144 -9.59 2.30 2.96
C PHE A 144 -8.44 3.13 3.50
N TYR A 145 -7.22 2.79 3.07
CA TYR A 145 -6.00 3.48 3.44
C TYR A 145 -5.64 4.52 2.39
N THR A 146 -5.12 5.66 2.84
CA THR A 146 -4.59 6.72 1.99
C THR A 146 -3.26 7.22 2.56
N ALA A 147 -2.26 7.30 1.69
CA ALA A 147 -0.95 7.88 1.98
C ALA A 147 -0.59 8.91 0.91
N CYS A 148 0.01 10.02 1.35
CA CYS A 148 0.67 10.99 0.47
C CYS A 148 2.17 10.86 0.71
N ILE A 149 2.89 10.27 -0.24
CA ILE A 149 4.29 9.90 -0.09
C ILE A 149 5.17 10.93 -0.80
N PRO A 150 6.03 11.68 -0.09
CA PRO A 150 6.91 12.66 -0.71
C PRO A 150 7.92 12.00 -1.67
N ALA A 151 8.24 12.66 -2.79
CA ALA A 151 9.33 12.22 -3.67
C ALA A 151 10.67 12.06 -2.92
N ALA A 152 10.97 13.00 -2.01
CA ALA A 152 12.16 12.94 -1.15
C ALA A 152 12.15 11.72 -0.21
N PHE A 153 10.97 11.24 0.19
CA PHE A 153 10.87 9.99 0.93
C PHE A 153 11.29 8.80 0.06
N LEU A 154 10.79 8.74 -1.18
CA LEU A 154 11.14 7.68 -2.13
C LEU A 154 12.61 7.74 -2.56
N ASP A 155 13.21 8.93 -2.60
CA ASP A 155 14.64 9.09 -2.85
C ASP A 155 15.52 8.36 -1.82
N ARG A 156 15.05 8.22 -0.57
CA ARG A 156 15.73 7.40 0.45
C ARG A 156 15.77 5.92 0.08
N PHE A 157 14.76 5.42 -0.64
CA PHE A 157 14.73 4.04 -1.14
C PHE A 157 15.62 3.88 -2.36
N ASP A 158 15.63 4.86 -3.27
CA ASP A 158 16.49 4.80 -4.46
C ASP A 158 17.98 5.01 -4.16
N ARG A 159 18.32 5.85 -3.16
CA ARG A 159 19.70 6.23 -2.83
C ARG A 159 19.94 6.15 -1.31
N PRO A 160 19.90 4.94 -0.72
CA PRO A 160 19.91 4.77 0.74
C PRO A 160 21.18 5.30 1.43
N SER A 161 22.30 5.43 0.72
CA SER A 161 23.54 5.99 1.26
C SER A 161 23.56 7.52 1.34
N GLN A 162 22.55 8.21 0.81
CA GLN A 162 22.46 9.67 0.81
C GLN A 162 21.43 10.16 1.84
N TYR A 163 21.72 11.30 2.46
CA TYR A 163 20.76 11.95 3.36
C TYR A 163 19.74 12.77 2.57
N PHE A 164 18.45 12.62 2.93
CA PHE A 164 17.36 13.41 2.40
C PHE A 164 16.51 13.96 3.56
N PRO A 165 16.39 15.29 3.71
CA PRO A 165 15.47 15.86 4.69
C PRO A 165 14.03 15.53 4.24
N CYS A 166 13.30 14.80 5.08
CA CYS A 166 11.94 14.41 4.75
C CYS A 166 11.17 14.05 6.02
N ASP A 167 9.99 14.66 6.16
CA ASP A 167 9.05 14.37 7.22
C ASP A 167 8.59 12.91 7.19
N PRO A 168 8.10 12.38 8.32
CA PRO A 168 7.44 11.07 8.35
C PRO A 168 6.25 11.01 7.39
N ILE A 169 6.02 9.84 6.79
CA ILE A 169 4.78 9.60 6.04
C ILE A 169 3.65 9.38 7.05
N LEU A 170 2.54 10.09 6.83
CA LEU A 170 1.28 9.82 7.51
C LEU A 170 0.39 8.95 6.64
N ILE A 171 -0.07 7.85 7.20
CA ILE A 171 -1.04 6.94 6.58
C ILE A 171 -2.32 7.05 7.38
N SER A 172 -3.39 7.46 6.69
CA SER A 172 -4.73 7.52 7.27
C SER A 172 -5.55 6.34 6.77
N TYR A 173 -6.45 5.83 7.61
CA TYR A 173 -7.38 4.79 7.20
C TYR A 173 -8.77 5.01 7.78
N TYR A 174 -9.77 4.53 7.04
CA TYR A 174 -11.17 4.57 7.45
C TYR A 174 -11.75 3.17 7.39
N ARG A 175 -12.47 2.78 8.44
CA ARG A 175 -13.22 1.52 8.51
C ARG A 175 -14.63 1.72 7.96
N ILE A 176 -15.03 0.82 7.07
CA ILE A 176 -16.35 0.76 6.42
C ILE A 176 -16.99 -0.59 6.84
N PRO A 177 -17.88 -0.62 7.86
CA PRO A 177 -18.45 -1.86 8.38
C PRO A 177 -19.45 -2.48 7.40
N LEU A 178 -19.15 -3.63 6.81
CA LEU A 178 -20.01 -4.36 5.88
C LEU A 178 -21.08 -5.12 6.66
N GLU A 179 -22.18 -4.43 6.95
CA GLU A 179 -23.35 -5.04 7.60
C GLU A 179 -24.01 -6.06 6.66
N SER A 180 -24.16 -7.29 7.16
CA SER A 180 -24.98 -8.33 6.52
C SER A 180 -26.46 -7.93 6.63
N GLY A 181 -26.95 -7.08 5.74
CA GLY A 181 -28.36 -6.70 5.69
C GLY A 181 -28.67 -5.37 5.01
N MET A 182 -27.68 -4.47 4.82
CA MET A 182 -27.89 -3.25 4.06
C MET A 182 -27.58 -3.47 2.58
N SER A 183 -28.47 -2.99 1.71
CA SER A 183 -28.17 -2.87 0.28
C SER A 183 -26.83 -2.17 0.09
N THR A 184 -25.91 -2.77 -0.66
CA THR A 184 -24.56 -2.24 -0.96
C THR A 184 -24.61 -0.78 -1.43
N ILE A 185 -25.71 -0.37 -2.08
CA ILE A 185 -25.98 0.99 -2.52
C ILE A 185 -26.16 1.96 -1.35
N ALA A 186 -26.89 1.56 -0.30
CA ALA A 186 -27.10 2.40 0.89
C ALA A 186 -25.78 2.65 1.63
N MET A 187 -24.95 1.62 1.71
CA MET A 187 -23.62 1.73 2.30
C MET A 187 -22.69 2.65 1.50
N ILE A 188 -22.59 2.47 0.18
CA ILE A 188 -21.77 3.31 -0.69
C ILE A 188 -22.25 4.77 -0.62
N ARG A 189 -23.56 5.02 -0.62
CA ARG A 189 -24.13 6.37 -0.45
C ARG A 189 -23.68 7.02 0.86
N ARG A 190 -23.66 6.25 1.95
CA ARG A 190 -23.25 6.73 3.27
C ARG A 190 -21.75 7.03 3.36
N VAL A 191 -20.91 6.23 2.70
CA VAL A 191 -19.48 6.49 2.59
C VAL A 191 -19.22 7.74 1.74
N ILE A 192 -19.89 7.87 0.59
CA ILE A 192 -19.78 9.05 -0.28
C ILE A 192 -20.22 10.32 0.47
N SER A 193 -21.30 10.26 1.26
CA SER A 193 -21.75 11.42 2.03
C SER A 193 -20.79 11.80 3.15
N ALA A 194 -20.19 10.82 3.84
CA ALA A 194 -19.19 11.07 4.88
C ALA A 194 -17.90 11.71 4.31
N VAL A 195 -17.43 11.22 3.16
CA VAL A 195 -16.24 11.78 2.49
C VAL A 195 -16.47 13.23 2.03
N ARG A 196 -17.68 13.56 1.56
CA ARG A 196 -18.03 14.94 1.17
C ARG A 196 -18.07 15.90 2.37
N GLN A 197 -18.68 15.48 3.47
CA GLN A 197 -18.76 16.32 4.69
C GLN A 197 -17.39 16.62 5.31
N GLN A 198 -16.41 15.75 5.08
CA GLN A 198 -15.04 15.96 5.56
C GLN A 198 -14.22 16.87 4.63
N ALA A 199 -14.65 17.04 3.37
CA ALA A 199 -14.06 17.98 2.42
C ALA A 199 -14.57 19.42 2.62
N ASP A 200 -15.84 19.60 3.02
CA ASP A 200 -16.44 20.92 3.26
C ASP A 200 -16.07 21.56 4.61
N LYS A 201 -15.32 20.84 5.47
CA LYS A 201 -14.87 21.31 6.79
C LYS A 201 -13.42 21.83 6.81
N LYS A 202 -12.81 22.02 5.64
CA LYS A 202 -11.46 22.57 5.47
C LYS A 202 -11.53 23.86 4.66
#